data_AF-A0A1D7NP15-F1
#
_entry.id   AF-A0A1D7NP15-F1
#
_cell.length_a   1.000
_cell.length_b   1.000
_cell.length_c   1.000
_cell.angle_alpha   90.00
_cell.angle_beta   90.00
_cell.angle_gamma   90.00
#
_symmetry.space_group_name_H-M   'P 1'
#
loop_
_entity.id
_entity.type
_entity.pdbx_description
1 polymer ?
#
loop_
_entity_poly.entity_id
_entity_poly.type
_entity_poly.pdbx_seq_one_letter_code
_entity_poly.pdbx_strand_id
1 'polypeptide(L)'
;MGMTGPLARAARALVQWPRAHAALVAGLQEDAIADFEAGRAGLDFADIARLRDALERGGAVFIDDDSSGGIGVRLKFNAKDVRAINRMEGEGGPVGTDDV
;
A
#
# COMPACT_ATOMS: atom_id res chain seq x y z
N MET A 1 13.56 2.48 13.02
CA MET A 1 14.32 1.97 11.87
C MET A 1 13.47 2.20 10.63
N GLY A 2 13.98 2.92 9.64
CA GLY A 2 13.16 3.52 8.58
C GLY A 2 12.96 2.58 7.38
N MET A 3 11.80 2.67 6.73
CA MET A 3 11.56 2.09 5.41
C MET A 3 12.67 2.54 4.45
N THR A 4 13.24 1.62 3.67
CA THR A 4 14.28 1.93 2.67
C THR A 4 13.67 2.17 1.28
N GLY A 5 14.43 2.79 0.38
CA GLY A 5 14.03 3.00 -1.01
C GLY A 5 13.56 1.73 -1.74
N PRO A 6 14.32 0.62 -1.70
CA PRO A 6 13.88 -0.65 -2.29
C PRO A 6 12.57 -1.18 -1.67
N LEU A 7 12.38 -1.01 -0.36
CA LEU A 7 11.17 -1.47 0.33
C LEU A 7 9.96 -0.62 -0.05
N ALA A 8 10.11 0.70 -0.18
CA ALA A 8 9.08 1.60 -0.68
C ALA A 8 8.68 1.23 -2.13
N ARG A 9 9.67 0.95 -2.99
CA ARG A 9 9.40 0.49 -4.37
C ARG A 9 8.64 -0.83 -4.39
N ALA A 10 9.03 -1.80 -3.56
CA ALA A 10 8.34 -3.08 -3.44
C ALA A 10 6.88 -2.90 -2.97
N ALA A 11 6.66 -2.09 -1.94
CA ALA A 11 5.33 -1.76 -1.45
C ALA A 11 4.46 -1.14 -2.55
N ARG A 12 4.99 -0.15 -3.28
CA ARG A 12 4.30 0.50 -4.39
C ARG A 12 3.91 -0.48 -5.50
N ALA A 13 4.81 -1.41 -5.84
CA ALA A 13 4.53 -2.45 -6.82
C ALA A 13 3.43 -3.42 -6.33
N LEU A 14 3.44 -3.81 -5.05
CA LEU A 14 2.43 -4.69 -4.46
C LEU A 14 1.04 -4.04 -4.48
N VAL A 15 0.93 -2.77 -4.10
CA VAL A 15 -0.35 -2.02 -4.12
C VAL A 15 -0.73 -1.51 -5.52
N GLN A 16 0.10 -1.80 -6.54
CA GLN A 16 -0.10 -1.41 -7.94
C GLN A 16 -0.29 0.09 -8.17
N TRP A 17 0.38 0.91 -7.37
CA TRP A 17 0.28 2.37 -7.50
C TRP A 17 1.33 2.92 -8.47
N PRO A 18 0.95 3.80 -9.42
CA PRO A 18 1.91 4.67 -10.09
C PRO A 18 2.65 5.54 -9.06
N ARG A 19 3.90 5.92 -9.34
CA ARG A 19 4.68 6.77 -8.43
C ARG A 19 4.03 8.13 -8.22
N ALA A 20 3.52 8.76 -9.29
CA ALA A 20 2.71 9.97 -9.23
C ALA A 20 1.57 9.88 -8.21
N HIS A 21 0.87 8.74 -8.14
CA HIS A 21 -0.22 8.55 -7.20
C HIS A 21 0.28 8.44 -5.75
N ALA A 22 1.35 7.67 -5.51
CA ALA A 22 1.97 7.60 -4.19
C ALA A 22 2.48 8.99 -3.73
N ALA A 23 3.05 9.78 -4.64
CA ALA A 23 3.49 11.15 -4.38
C ALA A 23 2.34 12.06 -3.96
N LEU A 24 1.23 12.02 -4.71
CA LEU A 24 0.03 12.79 -4.40
C LEU A 24 -0.54 12.43 -3.01
N VAL A 25 -0.69 11.14 -2.71
CA VAL A 25 -1.25 10.69 -1.42
C VAL A 25 -0.31 11.00 -0.25
N ALA A 26 1.01 10.87 -0.44
CA ALA A 26 2.01 11.19 0.57
C ALA A 26 2.26 12.70 0.73
N GLY A 27 1.79 13.54 -0.19
CA GLY A 27 2.11 14.97 -0.23
C GLY A 27 3.59 15.24 -0.48
N LEU A 28 4.22 14.43 -1.34
CA LEU A 28 5.63 14.52 -1.72
C LEU A 28 5.78 14.80 -3.22
N GLN A 29 6.98 15.19 -3.63
CA GLN A 29 7.31 15.32 -5.06
C GLN A 29 7.62 13.95 -5.66
N GLU A 30 7.15 13.69 -6.89
CA GLU A 30 7.35 12.41 -7.56
C GLU A 30 8.85 12.09 -7.77
N ASP A 31 9.65 13.10 -8.13
CA ASP A 31 11.10 12.95 -8.33
C ASP A 31 11.83 12.59 -7.03
N ALA A 32 11.40 13.14 -5.90
CA ALA A 32 11.95 12.81 -4.59
C ALA A 32 11.71 11.33 -4.24
N ILE A 33 10.52 10.81 -4.55
CA ILE A 33 10.23 9.37 -4.41
C ILE A 33 11.06 8.56 -5.41
N ALA A 34 11.24 9.03 -6.64
CA ALA A 34 12.00 8.31 -7.66
C ALA A 34 13.49 8.16 -7.26
N ASP A 35 14.08 9.23 -6.75
CA ASP A 35 15.46 9.24 -6.24
C ASP A 35 15.60 8.37 -5.00
N PHE A 36 14.64 8.46 -4.08
CA PHE A 36 14.61 7.62 -2.89
C PHE A 36 14.51 6.13 -3.21
N GLU A 37 13.54 5.74 -4.04
CA GLU A 37 13.38 4.35 -4.48
C GLU A 37 14.65 3.82 -5.17
N ALA A 38 15.37 4.67 -5.91
CA ALA A 38 16.60 4.32 -6.62
C ALA A 38 17.86 4.37 -5.76
N GLY A 39 17.77 4.83 -4.51
CA GLY A 39 18.92 5.03 -3.64
C GLY A 39 19.83 6.18 -4.07
N ARG A 40 19.34 7.11 -4.91
CA ARG A 40 20.09 8.29 -5.34
C ARG A 40 20.07 9.41 -4.30
N ALA A 41 18.99 9.51 -3.52
CA ALA A 41 18.83 10.46 -2.43
C ALA A 41 18.05 9.84 -1.27
N GLY A 42 18.22 10.39 -0.06
CA GLY A 42 17.41 10.03 1.10
C GLY A 42 16.16 10.92 1.21
N LEU A 43 15.16 10.44 1.93
CA LEU A 43 14.07 11.26 2.46
C LEU A 43 14.31 11.52 3.95
N ASP A 44 13.79 12.62 4.46
CA ASP A 44 13.81 12.85 5.90
C ASP A 44 12.83 11.91 6.63
N PHE A 45 12.90 11.88 7.96
CA PHE A 45 12.06 10.98 8.74
C PHE A 45 10.55 11.26 8.57
N ALA A 46 10.16 12.52 8.40
CA ALA A 46 8.76 12.90 8.25
C ALA A 46 8.21 12.48 6.88
N ASP A 47 9.01 12.61 5.83
CA ASP A 47 8.70 12.18 4.47
C ASP A 47 8.65 10.66 4.35
N ILE A 48 9.57 9.94 5.00
CA ILE A 48 9.52 8.48 5.09
C ILE A 48 8.22 8.03 5.77
N ALA A 49 7.82 8.69 6.86
CA ALA A 49 6.58 8.37 7.57
C ALA A 49 5.34 8.64 6.70
N ARG A 50 5.30 9.77 5.99
CA ARG A 50 4.20 10.11 5.06
C ARG A 50 4.09 9.12 3.90
N LEU A 51 5.22 8.75 3.29
CA LEU A 51 5.24 7.76 2.21
C LEU A 51 4.82 6.37 2.70
N ARG A 52 5.26 5.97 3.89
CA ARG A 52 4.85 4.71 4.51
C ARG A 52 3.34 4.68 4.74
N ASP A 53 2.78 5.71 5.39
CA ASP A 53 1.33 5.80 5.66
C ASP A 53 0.52 5.76 4.35
N ALA A 54 0.96 6.49 3.32
CA ALA A 54 0.31 6.46 2.01
C ALA A 54 0.25 5.03 1.43
N LEU A 55 1.36 4.30 1.47
CA LEU A 55 1.44 2.93 0.96
C LEU A 55 0.63 1.94 1.82
N GLU A 56 0.60 2.12 3.14
CA GLU A 56 -0.21 1.32 4.05
C GLU A 56 -1.71 1.53 3.82
N ARG A 57 -2.14 2.76 3.51
CA ARG A 57 -3.51 3.06 3.04
C ARG A 57 -3.85 2.37 1.72
N GLY A 58 -2.86 2.21 0.83
CA GLY A 58 -2.96 1.41 -0.39
C GLY A 58 -3.02 -0.09 -0.16
N GLY A 59 -2.85 -0.54 1.09
CA GLY A 59 -2.94 -1.96 1.47
C GLY A 59 -1.58 -2.64 1.65
N ALA A 60 -0.47 -1.91 1.62
CA ALA A 60 0.83 -2.46 2.02
C ALA A 60 0.86 -2.69 3.55
N VAL A 61 1.64 -3.68 3.98
CA VAL A 61 1.96 -3.92 5.39
C VAL A 61 3.45 -4.14 5.49
N PHE A 62 4.15 -3.21 6.13
CA PHE A 62 5.58 -3.31 6.39
C PHE A 62 5.84 -4.24 7.57
N ILE A 63 6.84 -5.09 7.42
CA ILE A 63 7.26 -6.08 8.40
C ILE A 63 8.63 -5.61 8.90
N ASP A 64 8.71 -5.33 10.19
CA ASP A 64 9.97 -4.98 10.84
C ASP A 64 10.90 -6.20 10.91
N ASP A 65 12.17 -5.93 11.17
CA ASP A 65 13.19 -6.98 11.29
C ASP A 65 12.80 -7.96 12.40
N ASP A 66 12.49 -9.20 12.02
CA ASP A 66 12.35 -10.32 12.94
C ASP A 66 13.48 -11.34 12.71
N SER A 67 13.78 -12.11 13.74
CA SER A 67 14.86 -13.11 13.75
C SER A 67 14.65 -14.28 12.78
N SER A 68 13.57 -14.29 12.00
CA SER A 68 13.16 -15.39 11.12
C SER A 68 13.15 -15.05 9.63
N GLY A 69 13.01 -13.77 9.25
CA GLY A 69 12.80 -13.39 7.85
C GLY A 69 13.32 -12.01 7.44
N GLY A 70 13.82 -11.20 8.36
CA GLY A 70 14.28 -9.84 8.07
C GLY A 70 13.16 -8.88 7.68
N ILE A 71 13.54 -7.67 7.25
CA ILE A 71 12.60 -6.60 6.88
C ILE A 71 11.88 -6.93 5.57
N GLY A 72 10.56 -6.73 5.54
CA GLY A 72 9.74 -7.07 4.38
C GLY A 72 8.50 -6.21 4.19
N VAL A 73 7.76 -6.48 3.12
CA VAL A 73 6.44 -5.89 2.85
C VAL A 73 5.52 -6.93 2.21
N ARG A 74 4.24 -6.91 2.58
CA ARG A 74 3.18 -7.77 2.04
C ARG A 74 1.88 -6.99 1.84
N LEU A 75 0.88 -7.61 1.21
CA LEU A 75 -0.48 -7.06 1.13
C LEU A 75 -1.29 -7.38 2.39
N LYS A 76 -2.11 -6.42 2.82
CA LYS A 76 -3.03 -6.53 3.96
C LYS A 76 -4.08 -7.62 3.75
N PHE A 77 -4.61 -7.69 2.54
CA PHE A 77 -5.61 -8.66 2.14
C PHE A 77 -4.97 -9.71 1.24
N ASN A 78 -5.20 -10.98 1.56
CA ASN A 78 -4.82 -12.07 0.66
C ASN A 78 -5.89 -12.20 -0.45
N ALA A 79 -5.57 -12.94 -1.52
CA ALA A 79 -6.49 -13.12 -2.65
C ALA A 79 -7.83 -13.78 -2.28
N LYS A 80 -7.96 -14.43 -1.11
CA LYS A 80 -9.23 -14.95 -0.60
C LYS A 80 -10.06 -13.87 0.09
N ASP A 81 -9.43 -12.93 0.80
CA ASP A 81 -10.11 -11.80 1.46
C ASP A 81 -10.74 -10.87 0.41
N VAL A 82 -10.04 -10.62 -0.70
CA VAL A 82 -10.57 -9.83 -1.83
C VAL A 82 -11.78 -10.52 -2.48
N ARG A 83 -11.76 -11.86 -2.61
CA ARG A 83 -12.91 -12.63 -3.13
C ARG A 83 -14.11 -12.61 -2.17
N ALA A 84 -13.88 -12.57 -0.86
CA ALA A 84 -14.94 -12.49 0.13
C ALA A 84 -15.64 -11.12 0.10
N ILE A 85 -14.88 -10.02 -0.07
CA ILE A 85 -15.43 -8.66 -0.24
C ILE A 85 -16.26 -8.58 -1.53
N ASN A 86 -15.73 -9.05 -2.66
CA ASN A 86 -16.46 -9.04 -3.94
C ASN A 86 -17.74 -9.89 -3.92
N ARG A 87 -17.83 -10.89 -3.04
CA ARG A 87 -19.05 -11.71 -2.87
C ARG A 87 -20.13 -10.97 -2.08
N MET A 88 -19.75 -10.08 -1.15
CA MET A 88 -20.69 -9.30 -0.35
C MET A 88 -21.31 -8.12 -1.11
N GLU A 89 -20.64 -7.57 -2.13
CA GLU A 89 -21.24 -6.54 -3.01
C GLU A 89 -22.16 -7.11 -4.10
N GLY A 90 -22.17 -8.43 -4.28
CA GLY A 90 -23.01 -9.14 -5.26
C GLY A 90 -24.32 -9.67 -4.69
N GLU A 91 -24.56 -9.58 -3.38
CA GLU A 91 -25.85 -9.88 -2.77
C GLU A 91 -26.75 -8.65 -2.89
N GLY A 92 -27.24 -8.43 -4.12
CA GLY A 92 -28.47 -7.69 -4.31
C GLY A 92 -29.48 -8.27 -3.34
N GLY A 93 -29.87 -7.47 -2.35
CA GLY A 93 -30.83 -7.87 -1.34
C GLY A 93 -32.04 -8.49 -2.02
N PRO A 94 -32.69 -9.50 -1.41
CA PRO A 94 -33.83 -10.14 -2.03
C PRO A 94 -34.81 -9.05 -2.46
N VAL A 95 -34.99 -8.92 -3.78
CA VAL A 95 -36.07 -8.13 -4.35
C VAL A 95 -37.32 -8.72 -3.72
N GLY A 96 -37.91 -7.97 -2.79
CA GLY A 96 -39.22 -8.29 -2.24
C GLY A 96 -40.16 -8.36 -3.42
N THR A 97 -40.48 -9.59 -3.84
CA THR A 97 -41.58 -9.83 -4.74
C THR A 97 -42.86 -9.54 -3.98
N ASP A 98 -43.72 -8.77 -4.65
CA ASP A 98 -45.17 -8.66 -4.47
C ASP A 98 -45.79 -7.71 -3.43
N ASP A 99 -46.57 -6.79 -4.03
CA ASP A 99 -48.02 -6.62 -3.89
C ASP A 99 -48.62 -6.04 -2.61
N VAL A 100 -48.98 -4.73 -2.69
CA VAL A 100 -50.29 -4.17 -2.26
C VAL A 100 -50.68 -2.98 -3.15
#